data_AF-A0A2V5PAM0-F1
#
_entry.id   AF-A0A2V5PAM0-F1
#
_cell.length_a   1.000
_cell.length_b   1.000
_cell.length_c   1.000
_cell.angle_alpha   90.00
_cell.angle_beta   90.00
_cell.angle_gamma   90.00
#
_symmetry.space_group_name_H-M   'P 1'
#
loop_
_entity.id
_entity.type
_entity.pdbx_description
1 polymer ?
#
loop_
_entity_poly.entity_id
_entity_poly.type
_entity_poly.pdbx_seq_one_letter_code
_entity_poly.pdbx_strand_id
1 'polypeptide(L)'
;MRLPSAEGFEHDEFAVTRNTRVILGVTCVEVHDTVTTDGELTEDTLDWFAQDTDDNVWYFGENTHELEDGLITTIAGTFMAGVNGDKPGIVMKAHPAIGDFYRQEFSLANAEDFADTLSLTESVTVPAGTFHNCLKSQEITPLETDLLEHKFYAAGVGNVLTVDATTGDRVELVRIRGGR
;
A
#
# COMPACT_ATOMS: atom_id res chain seq x y z
N MET A 1 9.47 -2.37 2.42
CA MET A 1 9.69 -3.73 2.96
C MET A 1 10.89 -4.37 2.26
N ARG A 2 10.98 -5.69 2.00
CA ARG A 2 12.04 -6.29 1.15
C ARG A 2 11.60 -7.54 0.37
N LEU A 3 12.03 -7.67 -0.88
CA LEU A 3 11.94 -8.87 -1.74
C LEU A 3 13.30 -9.22 -2.37
N PRO A 4 13.67 -10.50 -2.46
CA PRO A 4 14.54 -10.98 -3.52
C PRO A 4 13.69 -11.26 -4.78
N SER A 5 13.93 -10.55 -5.88
CA SER A 5 13.29 -10.82 -7.18
C SER A 5 14.30 -11.38 -8.19
N ALA A 6 13.81 -11.82 -9.35
CA ALA A 6 14.67 -12.19 -10.47
C ALA A 6 15.46 -10.99 -11.05
N GLU A 7 15.06 -9.76 -10.71
CA GLU A 7 15.59 -8.51 -11.24
C GLU A 7 16.51 -7.76 -10.27
N GLY A 8 16.56 -8.17 -9.00
CA GLY A 8 17.44 -7.55 -8.00
C GLY A 8 16.88 -7.70 -6.59
N PHE A 9 17.53 -7.02 -5.65
CA PHE A 9 17.03 -6.90 -4.29
C PHE A 9 16.22 -5.62 -4.13
N GLU A 10 14.92 -5.77 -3.93
CA GLU A 10 14.01 -4.65 -3.74
C GLU A 10 13.90 -4.27 -2.25
N HIS A 11 13.86 -2.97 -2.01
CA HIS A 11 13.57 -2.39 -0.72
C HIS A 11 12.64 -1.19 -0.89
N ASP A 12 11.39 -1.32 -0.44
CA ASP A 12 10.55 -0.14 -0.22
C ASP A 12 10.71 0.45 1.18
N GLU A 13 10.47 1.76 1.32
CA GLU A 13 10.42 2.47 2.59
C GLU A 13 9.21 3.44 2.63
N PHE A 14 8.23 3.12 3.47
CA PHE A 14 7.16 4.05 3.83
C PHE A 14 7.56 4.98 4.98
N ALA A 15 7.50 6.30 4.75
CA ALA A 15 7.78 7.33 5.73
C ALA A 15 6.59 8.29 5.90
N VAL A 16 5.95 8.25 7.08
CA VAL A 16 4.93 9.26 7.44
C VAL A 16 5.61 10.62 7.59
N THR A 17 5.21 11.58 6.75
CA THR A 17 5.81 12.91 6.72
C THR A 17 5.16 13.85 7.73
N ARG A 18 5.63 15.11 7.77
CA ARG A 18 4.95 16.20 8.50
C ARG A 18 4.04 17.03 7.59
N ASN A 19 3.94 16.66 6.32
CA ASN A 19 3.16 17.38 5.34
C ASN A 19 1.72 16.90 5.37
N THR A 20 0.83 17.79 4.96
CA THR A 20 -0.58 17.47 4.76
C THR A 20 -1.07 18.13 3.50
N ARG A 21 -2.04 17.50 2.84
CA ARG A 21 -2.72 18.04 1.66
C ARG A 21 -4.22 18.09 1.92
N VAL A 22 -4.89 19.13 1.43
CA VAL A 22 -6.36 19.20 1.50
C VAL A 22 -6.92 18.69 0.17
N ILE A 23 -7.64 17.57 0.22
CA ILE A 23 -8.28 16.93 -0.94
C ILE A 23 -9.77 16.82 -0.65
N LEU A 24 -10.62 17.37 -1.54
CA LEU A 24 -12.07 17.43 -1.35
C LEU A 24 -12.51 18.03 0.01
N GLY A 25 -11.71 18.92 0.59
CA GLY A 25 -11.98 19.55 1.89
C GLY A 25 -11.54 18.73 3.12
N VAL A 26 -10.97 17.54 2.92
CA VAL A 26 -10.40 16.70 3.98
C VAL A 26 -8.90 16.91 4.05
N THR A 27 -8.36 17.09 5.27
CA THR A 27 -6.92 17.13 5.49
C THR A 27 -6.36 15.71 5.51
N CYS A 28 -5.54 15.39 4.52
CA CYS A 28 -4.86 14.12 4.37
C CYS A 28 -3.39 14.24 4.83
N VAL A 29 -2.90 13.23 5.54
CA VAL A 29 -1.49 13.07 5.88
C VAL A 29 -0.76 12.49 4.67
N GLU A 30 0.40 13.07 4.36
CA GLU A 30 1.27 12.57 3.31
C GLU A 30 2.21 11.49 3.86
N VAL A 31 2.22 10.33 3.19
CA VAL A 31 3.21 9.26 3.39
C VAL A 31 4.07 9.25 2.14
N HIS A 32 5.39 9.16 2.33
CA HIS A 32 6.35 9.05 1.25
C HIS A 32 6.76 7.59 1.13
N ASP A 33 6.38 6.95 0.04
CA ASP A 33 6.84 5.61 -0.35
C ASP A 33 8.00 5.75 -1.34
N THR A 34 9.00 4.90 -1.21
CA THR A 34 10.22 4.94 -2.01
C THR A 34 10.66 3.51 -2.25
N VAL A 35 10.67 3.07 -3.51
CA VAL A 35 11.18 1.75 -3.90
C VAL A 35 12.58 1.87 -4.44
N THR A 36 13.48 1.01 -3.96
CA THR A 36 14.84 0.87 -4.50
C THR A 36 15.12 -0.55 -4.92
N THR A 37 15.76 -0.72 -6.08
CA THR A 37 16.25 -2.01 -6.58
C THR A 37 17.75 -1.97 -6.70
N ASP A 38 18.44 -2.88 -6.01
CA ASP A 38 19.90 -2.93 -5.92
C ASP A 38 20.56 -1.61 -5.47
N GLY A 39 19.81 -0.80 -4.72
CA GLY A 39 20.24 0.49 -4.19
C GLY A 39 19.99 1.69 -5.11
N GLU A 40 19.41 1.48 -6.29
CA GLU A 40 18.96 2.55 -7.19
C GLU A 40 17.48 2.86 -6.97
N LEU A 41 17.11 4.13 -7.00
CA LEU A 41 15.73 4.59 -6.85
C LEU A 41 14.93 4.23 -8.11
N THR A 42 13.90 3.42 -7.95
CA THR A 42 13.03 2.96 -9.05
C THR A 42 11.61 3.50 -8.93
N GLU A 43 11.16 3.88 -7.73
CA GLU A 43 9.88 4.53 -7.52
C GLU A 43 9.94 5.58 -6.41
N ASP A 44 9.25 6.71 -6.62
CA ASP A 44 9.14 7.83 -5.68
C ASP A 44 7.69 8.32 -5.63
N THR A 45 6.98 7.97 -4.55
CA THR A 45 5.52 8.10 -4.46
C THR A 45 5.09 8.89 -3.22
N LEU A 46 4.20 9.87 -3.42
CA LEU A 46 3.57 10.61 -2.32
C LEU A 46 2.09 10.22 -2.19
N ASP A 47 1.79 9.44 -1.16
CA ASP A 47 0.45 8.96 -0.83
C ASP A 47 -0.28 9.90 0.13
N TRP A 48 -1.60 10.03 -0.03
CA TRP A 48 -2.42 10.84 0.86
C TRP A 48 -3.51 10.02 1.55
N PHE A 49 -3.42 9.92 2.88
CA PHE A 49 -4.38 9.19 3.71
C PHE A 49 -5.16 10.09 4.66
N ALA A 50 -6.39 9.71 5.00
CA ALA A 50 -7.14 10.35 6.08
C ALA A 50 -7.91 9.30 6.90
N GLN A 51 -8.13 9.59 8.18
CA GLN A 51 -8.98 8.74 9.03
C GLN A 51 -10.33 9.44 9.26
N ASP A 52 -11.43 8.71 9.08
CA ASP A 52 -12.77 9.21 9.37
C ASP A 52 -13.15 9.10 10.86
N THR A 53 -14.33 9.59 11.22
CA THR A 53 -14.81 9.57 12.61
C THR A 53 -15.26 8.19 13.10
N ASP A 54 -15.36 7.22 12.19
CA ASP A 54 -15.66 5.82 12.50
C ASP A 54 -14.36 4.98 12.48
N ASP A 55 -13.20 5.65 12.53
CA ASP A 55 -11.83 5.11 12.54
C ASP A 55 -11.38 4.41 11.24
N ASN A 56 -12.13 4.46 10.15
CA ASN A 56 -11.68 3.89 8.87
C ASN A 56 -10.57 4.75 8.29
N VAL A 57 -9.58 4.09 7.68
CA VAL A 57 -8.49 4.75 6.97
C VAL A 57 -8.81 4.76 5.48
N TRP A 58 -8.87 5.97 4.93
CA TRP A 58 -9.15 6.28 3.55
C TRP A 58 -7.88 6.61 2.80
N TYR A 59 -7.83 6.19 1.54
CA TYR A 59 -6.78 6.53 0.59
C TYR A 59 -7.32 7.50 -0.46
N PHE A 60 -6.74 8.69 -0.52
CA PHE A 60 -7.22 9.80 -1.36
C PHE A 60 -6.46 9.95 -2.68
N GLY A 61 -5.42 9.13 -2.88
CA GLY A 61 -4.61 9.11 -4.08
C GLY A 61 -3.13 9.27 -3.80
N GLU A 62 -2.38 9.28 -4.89
CA GLU A 62 -0.92 9.28 -4.95
C GLU A 62 -0.41 10.23 -6.04
N ASN A 63 0.82 10.67 -5.87
CA ASN A 63 1.64 11.17 -6.96
C ASN A 63 2.90 10.33 -7.07
N THR A 64 2.89 9.45 -8.08
CA THR A 64 3.83 8.37 -8.32
C THR A 64 4.75 8.74 -9.48
N HIS A 65 6.04 8.52 -9.29
CA HIS A 65 7.03 8.56 -10.36
C HIS A 65 7.80 7.25 -10.38
N GLU A 66 7.77 6.55 -11.50
CA GLU A 66 8.70 5.45 -11.78
C GLU A 66 9.95 6.00 -12.47
N LEU A 67 11.10 5.42 -12.15
CA LEU A 67 12.41 5.90 -12.59
C LEU A 67 13.29 4.80 -13.18
N GLU A 68 14.01 5.14 -14.25
CA GLU A 68 15.14 4.38 -14.78
C GLU A 68 16.33 5.33 -14.95
N ASP A 69 17.53 4.91 -14.54
CA ASP A 69 18.75 5.72 -14.59
C ASP A 69 18.60 7.13 -13.96
N GLY A 70 17.73 7.25 -12.94
CA GLY A 70 17.42 8.50 -12.24
C GLY A 70 16.53 9.47 -13.01
N LEU A 71 15.90 9.05 -14.10
CA LEU A 71 14.95 9.84 -14.89
C LEU A 71 13.56 9.24 -14.77
N ILE A 72 12.56 10.11 -14.63
CA ILE A 72 11.15 9.70 -14.61
C ILE A 72 10.80 9.09 -15.97
N THR A 73 10.37 7.83 -15.97
CA THR A 73 9.93 7.11 -17.16
C THR A 73 8.42 7.15 -17.32
N THR A 74 7.69 7.07 -16.21
CA THR A 74 6.22 7.16 -16.19
C THR A 74 5.69 7.73 -14.88
N ILE A 75 4.43 8.14 -14.93
CA ILE A 75 3.62 8.60 -13.79
C ILE A 75 2.31 7.80 -13.69
N ALA A 76 2.26 6.63 -14.33
CA ALA A 76 1.13 5.71 -14.23
C ALA A 76 0.86 5.39 -12.75
N GLY A 77 -0.39 5.07 -12.42
CA GLY A 77 -0.83 4.95 -11.02
C GLY A 77 -1.23 6.28 -10.40
N THR A 78 -0.54 7.40 -10.69
CA THR A 78 -0.87 8.73 -10.14
C THR A 78 -2.35 9.06 -10.28
N PHE A 79 -3.03 9.29 -9.16
CA PHE A 79 -4.43 9.71 -9.13
C PHE A 79 -4.71 10.59 -7.92
N MET A 80 -5.79 11.39 -7.98
CA MET A 80 -6.20 12.19 -6.82
C MET A 80 -7.72 12.34 -6.79
N ALA A 81 -8.31 11.95 -5.66
CA ALA A 81 -9.75 12.06 -5.45
C ALA A 81 -10.30 13.46 -5.84
N GLY A 82 -11.33 13.46 -6.68
CA GLY A 82 -11.96 14.67 -7.21
C GLY A 82 -11.37 15.20 -8.52
N VAL A 83 -10.27 14.63 -9.00
CA VAL A 83 -9.73 14.89 -10.34
C VAL A 83 -10.24 13.80 -11.29
N ASN A 84 -10.61 14.15 -12.52
CA ASN A 84 -11.03 13.20 -13.57
C ASN A 84 -12.15 12.19 -13.22
N GLY A 85 -12.87 12.42 -12.12
CA GLY A 85 -13.90 11.49 -11.62
C GLY A 85 -13.39 10.49 -10.58
N ASP A 86 -12.10 10.56 -10.23
CA ASP A 86 -11.45 9.69 -9.26
C ASP A 86 -12.06 9.88 -7.86
N LYS A 87 -12.05 8.81 -7.07
CA LYS A 87 -12.65 8.80 -5.73
C LYS A 87 -11.67 8.26 -4.70
N PRO A 88 -11.81 8.66 -3.43
CA PRO A 88 -11.06 8.02 -2.38
C PRO A 88 -11.62 6.60 -2.15
N GLY A 89 -10.74 5.66 -1.83
CA GLY A 89 -11.12 4.32 -1.37
C GLY A 89 -10.80 4.11 0.11
N ILE A 90 -11.16 2.96 0.63
CA ILE A 90 -10.82 2.55 2.00
C ILE A 90 -9.57 1.68 1.89
N VAL A 91 -8.47 2.06 2.53
CA VAL A 91 -7.28 1.20 2.61
C VAL A 91 -7.40 0.21 3.78
N MET A 92 -8.04 0.62 4.87
CA MET A 92 -8.26 -0.23 6.04
C MET A 92 -9.54 0.15 6.77
N LYS A 93 -10.42 -0.83 7.00
CA LYS A 93 -11.62 -0.65 7.83
C LYS A 93 -11.25 -0.63 9.31
N ALA A 94 -11.95 0.17 10.11
CA ALA A 94 -11.80 0.16 11.57
C ALA A 94 -12.21 -1.18 12.21
N HIS A 95 -13.25 -1.79 11.64
CA HIS A 95 -13.86 -3.02 12.11
C HIS A 95 -13.97 -3.99 10.94
N PRO A 96 -12.85 -4.58 10.49
CA PRO A 96 -12.86 -5.52 9.39
C PRO A 96 -13.54 -6.83 9.82
N ALA A 97 -14.28 -7.42 8.90
CA ALA A 97 -14.92 -8.72 9.02
C ALA A 97 -14.51 -9.60 7.85
N ILE A 98 -14.44 -10.91 8.07
CA ILE A 98 -14.16 -11.87 7.00
C ILE A 98 -15.24 -11.75 5.91
N GLY A 99 -14.81 -11.63 4.66
CA GLY A 99 -15.67 -11.40 3.49
C GLY A 99 -15.99 -9.93 3.22
N ASP A 100 -15.42 -8.99 3.99
CA ASP A 100 -15.45 -7.58 3.61
C ASP A 100 -14.70 -7.38 2.30
N PHE A 101 -15.42 -6.96 1.27
CA PHE A 101 -14.88 -6.61 -0.04
C PHE A 101 -15.03 -5.11 -0.28
N TYR A 102 -13.93 -4.42 -0.53
CA TYR A 102 -13.90 -2.98 -0.71
C TYR A 102 -12.84 -2.57 -1.74
N ARG A 103 -13.03 -1.36 -2.30
CA ARG A 103 -12.06 -0.74 -3.20
C ARG A 103 -11.13 0.15 -2.41
N GLN A 104 -9.84 0.00 -2.68
CA GLN A 104 -8.76 0.84 -2.15
C GLN A 104 -8.53 2.05 -3.07
N GLU A 105 -8.73 1.87 -4.38
CA GLU A 105 -8.56 2.91 -5.38
C GLU A 105 -9.74 2.99 -6.36
N PHE A 106 -9.95 4.19 -6.89
CA PHE A 106 -11.01 4.46 -7.85
C PHE A 106 -10.52 5.43 -8.93
N SER A 107 -9.59 4.99 -9.78
CA SER A 107 -9.11 5.73 -10.94
C SER A 107 -9.19 4.84 -12.18
N LEU A 108 -10.26 4.98 -12.95
CA LEU A 108 -10.60 4.07 -14.06
C LEU A 108 -9.45 3.91 -15.06
N ALA A 109 -9.04 2.67 -15.33
CA ALA A 109 -7.97 2.30 -16.25
C ALA A 109 -6.59 2.90 -15.91
N ASN A 110 -6.37 3.31 -14.65
CA ASN A 110 -5.11 3.91 -14.19
C ASN A 110 -4.67 3.39 -12.82
N ALA A 111 -5.56 3.35 -11.81
CA ALA A 111 -5.28 2.84 -10.47
C ALA A 111 -6.59 2.26 -9.88
N GLU A 112 -6.65 0.94 -9.74
CA GLU A 112 -7.89 0.21 -9.42
C GLU A 112 -7.67 -1.01 -8.53
N ASP A 113 -7.37 -0.78 -7.25
CA ASP A 113 -7.21 -1.86 -6.29
C ASP A 113 -8.45 -2.21 -5.46
N PHE A 114 -8.57 -3.50 -5.14
CA PHE A 114 -9.61 -4.09 -4.33
C PHE A 114 -9.02 -5.00 -3.27
N ALA A 115 -9.62 -5.01 -2.08
CA ALA A 115 -9.29 -5.94 -1.00
C ALA A 115 -10.50 -6.79 -0.61
N ASP A 116 -10.26 -8.09 -0.37
CA ASP A 116 -11.16 -9.03 0.29
C ASP A 116 -10.53 -9.51 1.61
N THR A 117 -11.20 -9.31 2.73
CA THR A 117 -10.71 -9.76 4.05
C THR A 117 -10.90 -11.27 4.21
N LEU A 118 -9.80 -12.03 4.25
CA LEU A 118 -9.82 -13.48 4.34
C LEU A 118 -9.69 -14.02 5.77
N SER A 119 -8.95 -13.35 6.65
CA SER A 119 -8.68 -13.81 8.01
C SER A 119 -8.39 -12.64 8.94
N LEU A 120 -8.59 -12.83 10.25
CA LEU A 120 -8.30 -11.86 11.31
C LEU A 120 -7.42 -12.46 12.42
N THR A 121 -6.95 -13.70 12.24
CA THR A 121 -6.29 -14.48 13.31
C THR A 121 -4.92 -15.01 12.89
N GLU A 122 -4.36 -14.51 11.80
CA GLU A 122 -3.08 -15.02 11.30
C GLU A 122 -1.93 -14.73 12.27
N SER A 123 -0.92 -15.60 12.26
CA SER A 123 0.35 -15.36 12.93
C SER A 123 1.46 -15.33 11.88
N VAL A 124 2.15 -14.19 11.80
CA VAL A 124 3.14 -13.90 10.75
C VAL A 124 4.50 -13.70 11.40
N THR A 125 5.52 -14.40 10.90
CA THR A 125 6.92 -14.18 11.32
C THR A 125 7.71 -13.66 10.13
N VAL A 126 8.36 -12.51 10.33
CA VAL A 126 9.20 -11.77 9.37
C VAL A 126 10.45 -11.28 10.10
N PRO A 127 11.45 -10.70 9.42
CA PRO A 127 12.68 -10.26 10.08
C PRO A 127 12.46 -9.23 11.21
N ALA A 128 11.41 -8.41 11.13
CA ALA A 128 11.05 -7.46 12.20
C ALA A 128 10.49 -8.13 13.47
N GLY A 129 10.09 -9.41 13.41
CA GLY A 129 9.56 -10.17 14.54
C GLY A 129 8.34 -11.04 14.18
N THR A 130 7.66 -11.52 15.22
CA THR A 130 6.41 -12.28 15.09
C THR A 130 5.23 -11.40 15.50
N PHE A 131 4.22 -11.35 14.62
CA PHE A 131 2.95 -10.66 14.82
C PHE A 131 1.82 -11.68 14.92
N HIS A 132 0.86 -11.41 15.79
CA HIS A 132 -0.29 -12.28 16.05
C HIS A 132 -1.59 -11.52 15.82
N ASN A 133 -2.66 -12.25 15.52
CA ASN A 133 -3.98 -11.68 15.18
C ASN A 133 -3.88 -10.72 13.98
N CYS A 134 -3.05 -11.08 13.00
CA CYS A 134 -2.94 -10.30 11.77
C CYS A 134 -4.20 -10.47 10.93
N LEU A 135 -4.64 -9.37 10.33
CA LEU A 135 -5.59 -9.40 9.22
C LEU A 135 -4.87 -9.94 8.00
N LYS A 136 -5.52 -10.82 7.24
CA LYS A 136 -5.10 -11.22 5.90
C LYS A 136 -6.14 -10.73 4.90
N SER A 137 -5.71 -9.96 3.91
CA SER A 137 -6.51 -9.63 2.73
C SER A 137 -6.02 -10.44 1.53
N GLN A 138 -6.90 -10.58 0.55
CA GLN A 138 -6.54 -10.83 -0.83
C GLN A 138 -6.73 -9.53 -1.60
N GLU A 139 -5.72 -9.10 -2.33
CA GLU A 139 -5.73 -7.85 -3.10
C GLU A 139 -5.55 -8.15 -4.60
N ILE A 140 -6.37 -7.49 -5.41
CA ILE A 140 -6.44 -7.68 -6.87
C ILE A 140 -6.66 -6.34 -7.58
N THR A 141 -6.27 -6.31 -8.85
CA THR A 141 -6.53 -5.20 -9.77
C THR A 141 -7.12 -5.74 -11.09
N PRO A 142 -8.05 -5.02 -11.73
CA PRO A 142 -8.53 -5.36 -13.06
C PRO A 142 -7.53 -4.95 -14.16
N LEU A 143 -6.50 -4.17 -13.82
CA LEU A 143 -5.47 -3.71 -14.75
C LEU A 143 -4.45 -4.83 -15.05
N GLU A 144 -4.19 -5.68 -14.07
CA GLU A 144 -3.28 -6.83 -14.15
C GLU A 144 -3.98 -8.08 -13.61
N THR A 145 -4.66 -8.80 -14.50
CA THR A 145 -5.59 -9.86 -14.11
C THR A 145 -4.94 -11.12 -13.52
N ASP A 146 -3.63 -11.24 -13.66
CA ASP A 146 -2.80 -12.29 -13.07
C ASP A 146 -2.19 -11.89 -11.71
N LEU A 147 -2.23 -10.61 -11.36
CA LEU A 147 -1.79 -10.13 -10.05
C LEU A 147 -2.81 -10.52 -8.98
N LEU A 148 -2.33 -11.29 -8.00
CA LEU A 148 -3.11 -11.76 -6.87
C LEU A 148 -2.23 -11.80 -5.65
N GLU A 149 -2.43 -10.85 -4.75
CA GLU A 149 -1.60 -10.72 -3.56
C GLU A 149 -2.36 -11.11 -2.29
N HIS A 150 -1.66 -11.75 -1.37
CA HIS A 150 -2.10 -11.85 0.01
C HIS A 150 -1.30 -10.88 0.87
N LYS A 151 -1.96 -9.85 1.37
CA LYS A 151 -1.35 -8.89 2.30
C LYS A 151 -1.76 -9.19 3.73
N PHE A 152 -0.82 -9.03 4.66
CA PHE A 152 -1.01 -9.30 6.07
C PHE A 152 -0.74 -8.03 6.86
N TYR A 153 -1.67 -7.65 7.72
CA TYR A 153 -1.63 -6.41 8.48
C TYR A 153 -1.64 -6.68 9.97
N ALA A 154 -0.76 -5.99 10.71
CA ALA A 154 -0.73 -6.02 12.17
C ALA A 154 -1.17 -4.67 12.76
N ALA A 155 -1.97 -4.74 13.83
CA ALA A 155 -2.47 -3.55 14.52
C ALA A 155 -1.31 -2.66 15.03
N GLY A 156 -1.40 -1.36 14.77
CA GLY A 156 -0.37 -0.38 15.14
C GLY A 156 0.89 -0.41 14.27
N VAL A 157 0.92 -1.24 13.22
CA VAL A 157 2.06 -1.36 12.29
C VAL A 157 1.63 -1.13 10.84
N GLY A 158 0.53 -1.75 10.40
CA GLY A 158 0.14 -1.77 8.98
C GLY A 158 0.60 -3.06 8.30
N ASN A 159 0.96 -2.99 7.02
CA ASN A 159 1.39 -4.15 6.24
C ASN A 159 2.70 -4.73 6.81
N VAL A 160 2.69 -6.02 7.15
CA VAL A 160 3.87 -6.73 7.69
C VAL A 160 4.43 -7.78 6.75
N LEU A 161 3.60 -8.29 5.83
CA LEU A 161 3.97 -9.29 4.84
C LEU A 161 3.03 -9.16 3.64
N THR A 162 3.59 -9.18 2.43
CA THR A 162 2.86 -9.38 1.19
C THR A 162 3.37 -10.65 0.53
N VAL A 163 2.46 -11.45 -0.04
CA VAL A 163 2.81 -12.70 -0.74
C VAL A 163 2.08 -12.73 -2.08
N ASP A 164 2.81 -12.84 -3.18
CA ASP A 164 2.21 -13.18 -4.46
C ASP A 164 1.63 -14.60 -4.38
N ALA A 165 0.32 -14.74 -4.59
CA ALA A 165 -0.38 -16.01 -4.42
C ALA A 165 -0.07 -17.03 -5.53
N THR A 166 0.48 -16.58 -6.66
CA THR A 166 0.85 -17.39 -7.83
C THR A 166 2.30 -17.86 -7.74
N THR A 167 3.24 -16.96 -7.50
CA THR A 167 4.68 -17.27 -7.46
C THR A 167 5.14 -17.69 -6.07
N GLY A 168 4.48 -17.20 -5.02
CA GLY A 168 4.91 -17.37 -3.63
C GLY A 168 6.01 -16.41 -3.20
N ASP A 169 6.36 -15.42 -4.03
CA ASP A 169 7.31 -14.37 -3.69
C ASP A 169 6.80 -13.54 -2.50
N ARG A 170 7.73 -13.05 -1.68
CA ARG A 170 7.41 -12.46 -0.36
C ARG A 170 8.06 -11.11 -0.20
N VAL A 171 7.25 -10.13 0.22
CA VAL A 171 7.70 -8.82 0.68
C VAL A 171 7.57 -8.77 2.19
N GLU A 172 8.69 -8.71 2.90
CA GLU A 172 8.68 -8.86 4.36
C GLU A 172 9.04 -7.56 5.07
N LEU A 173 8.30 -7.22 6.14
CA LEU A 173 8.69 -6.12 7.01
C LEU A 173 10.00 -6.46 7.73
N VAL A 174 11.00 -5.63 7.49
CA VAL A 174 12.35 -5.82 8.04
C VAL A 174 12.61 -4.95 9.27
N ARG A 175 12.07 -3.73 9.29
CA ARG A 175 12.34 -2.78 10.37
C ARG A 175 11.26 -1.71 10.44
N ILE A 176 10.92 -1.32 11.67
CA ILE A 176 10.14 -0.12 11.96
C ILE A 176 11.08 0.89 12.65
N ARG A 177 10.97 2.17 12.28
CA ARG A 177 11.67 3.27 12.95
C ARG A 177 10.63 4.26 13.49
N GLY A 178 10.58 4.43 14.80
CA GLY A 178 9.70 5.43 15.40
C GLY A 178 10.20 6.85 15.13
N GLY A 179 9.30 7.74 14.74
CA GLY A 179 9.54 9.19 14.75
C GLY A 179 9.69 9.70 16.18
N ARG A 180 10.63 10.62 16.41
CA ARG A 180 10.72 11.43 17.63
C ARG A 180 9.86 12.68 17.51
#